data_AF-A0A940BT10-F1
#
_entry.id   AF-A0A940BT10-F1
#
_cell.length_a   1.000
_cell.length_b   1.000
_cell.length_c   1.000
_cell.angle_alpha   90.00
_cell.angle_beta   90.00
_cell.angle_gamma   90.00
#
_symmetry.space_group_name_H-M   'P 1'
#
loop_
_entity.id
_entity.type
_entity.pdbx_description
1 polymer ?
#
loop_
_entity_poly.entity_id
_entity_poly.type
_entity_poly.pdbx_seq_one_letter_code
_entity_poly.pdbx_strand_id
1 'polypeptide(L)'
;MKLNRKLIALILAIIAVLALSSTVMAADVVQPDGSYCLDKVGVISEETRQYVAERNYNLERNCSGAQMCVIVLDSIGYTNIEEYCYDVFSEWRIGSKTEDNGVLFLLLTKDDTYFIMPGEGFEKLLNNNTLRSVLDVYCEPAFAQKDYDTAVKKTFTRLNELICQEYGVNPEQTASAPDETGFSGNGGNASSNTNSAVNSCTGIRPSRISCSSCNACSACAYALGCGSCTGIGWIIIVLII
;
A
#
# COMPACT_ATOMS: atom_id res chain seq x y z
N MET A 1 56.00 7.18 -42.78
CA MET A 1 55.77 5.87 -42.14
C MET A 1 54.65 5.18 -42.91
N LYS A 2 54.94 4.18 -43.75
CA LYS A 2 53.90 3.51 -44.57
C LYS A 2 53.09 2.60 -43.66
N LEU A 3 51.83 2.96 -43.42
CA LEU A 3 50.95 2.16 -42.56
C LEU A 3 50.63 0.84 -43.26
N ASN A 4 51.04 -0.28 -42.67
CA ASN A 4 50.94 -1.60 -43.28
C ASN A 4 49.46 -1.96 -43.51
N ARG A 5 49.10 -2.43 -44.71
CA ARG A 5 47.72 -2.84 -45.05
C ARG A 5 47.11 -3.83 -44.06
N LYS A 6 47.94 -4.71 -43.47
CA LYS A 6 47.53 -5.64 -42.42
C LYS A 6 47.19 -4.94 -41.08
N LEU A 7 47.88 -3.85 -40.76
CA LEU A 7 47.62 -3.04 -39.57
C LEU A 7 46.30 -2.27 -39.71
N ILE A 8 46.00 -1.78 -40.91
CA ILE A 8 44.72 -1.11 -41.22
C ILE A 8 43.56 -2.11 -41.12
N ALA A 9 43.73 -3.33 -41.64
CA ALA A 9 42.71 -4.38 -41.53
C ALA A 9 42.46 -4.80 -40.08
N LEU A 10 43.50 -4.87 -39.25
CA LEU A 10 43.38 -5.20 -37.83
C LEU A 10 42.60 -4.11 -37.06
N ILE A 11 42.91 -2.83 -37.33
CA ILE A 11 42.21 -1.70 -36.70
C ILE A 11 40.74 -1.67 -37.11
N LEU A 12 40.42 -1.90 -38.39
CA LEU A 12 39.04 -1.98 -38.86
C LEU A 12 38.26 -3.15 -38.25
N ALA A 13 38.92 -4.31 -38.06
CA ALA A 13 38.29 -5.46 -37.41
C ALA A 13 37.99 -5.20 -35.93
N ILE A 14 38.89 -4.51 -35.21
CA ILE A 14 38.67 -4.14 -33.80
C ILE A 14 37.51 -3.14 -33.68
N ILE A 15 37.42 -2.16 -34.57
CA ILE A 15 36.31 -1.19 -34.61
C ILE A 15 34.99 -1.88 -34.94
N ALA A 16 34.99 -2.87 -35.85
CA ALA A 16 33.80 -3.65 -36.18
C ALA A 16 33.32 -4.53 -35.01
N VAL A 17 34.25 -5.08 -34.22
CA VAL A 17 33.92 -5.85 -33.00
C VAL A 17 33.39 -4.94 -31.89
N LEU A 18 33.94 -3.73 -31.73
CA LEU A 18 33.40 -2.73 -30.80
C LEU A 18 32.02 -2.20 -31.22
N ALA A 19 31.72 -2.12 -32.51
CA ALA A 19 30.42 -1.67 -33.00
C ALA A 19 29.29 -2.72 -32.83
N LEU A 20 29.64 -3.97 -32.50
CA LEU A 20 28.70 -5.06 -32.22
C LEU A 20 28.36 -5.17 -30.72
N SER A 21 28.84 -4.28 -29.86
CA SER A 21 28.33 -4.18 -28.49
C SER A 21 26.90 -3.68 -28.56
N SER A 22 25.94 -4.61 -28.52
CA SER A 22 24.51 -4.33 -28.43
C SER A 22 24.30 -3.26 -27.37
N THR A 23 23.76 -2.11 -27.78
CA THR A 23 23.17 -1.17 -26.84
C THR A 23 22.03 -1.91 -26.17
N VAL A 24 22.27 -2.43 -24.97
CA VAL A 24 21.19 -2.81 -24.05
C VAL A 24 20.40 -1.53 -23.84
N MET A 25 19.24 -1.44 -24.49
CA MET A 25 18.23 -0.51 -24.04
C MET A 25 17.78 -1.03 -22.68
N ALA A 26 18.25 -0.39 -21.62
CA ALA A 26 17.64 -0.56 -20.31
C ALA A 26 16.16 -0.22 -20.50
N ALA A 27 15.29 -1.20 -20.23
CA ALA A 27 13.88 -0.91 -20.12
C ALA A 27 13.71 0.09 -18.98
N ASP A 28 13.01 1.18 -19.22
CA ASP A 28 12.87 2.24 -18.23
C ASP A 28 12.02 1.74 -17.05
N VAL A 29 12.47 2.06 -15.84
CA VAL A 29 11.77 1.71 -14.61
C VAL A 29 10.55 2.61 -14.48
N VAL A 30 9.45 2.07 -13.98
CA VAL A 30 8.26 2.89 -13.79
C VAL A 30 8.53 4.00 -12.78
N GLN A 31 8.14 5.23 -13.14
CA GLN A 31 8.38 6.42 -12.32
C GLN A 31 7.31 6.57 -11.23
N PRO A 32 7.68 6.99 -10.00
CA PRO A 32 6.72 7.23 -8.93
C PRO A 32 5.84 8.43 -9.25
N ASP A 33 4.53 8.31 -8.99
CA ASP A 33 3.56 9.40 -9.12
C ASP A 33 3.17 10.02 -7.77
N GLY A 34 3.86 9.60 -6.69
CA GLY A 34 3.57 9.99 -5.31
C GLY A 34 2.48 9.15 -4.65
N SER A 35 1.90 8.16 -5.34
CA SER A 35 0.99 7.19 -4.74
C SER A 35 1.72 5.96 -4.24
N TYR A 36 1.17 5.32 -3.20
CA TYR A 36 1.64 4.01 -2.73
C TYR A 36 1.09 2.85 -3.58
N CYS A 37 0.13 3.10 -4.47
CA CYS A 37 -0.48 2.09 -5.31
C CYS A 37 -0.54 2.59 -6.75
N LEU A 38 0.47 2.20 -7.53
CA LEU A 38 0.56 2.54 -8.93
C LEU A 38 -0.04 1.44 -9.78
N ASP A 39 -1.23 1.71 -10.31
CA ASP A 39 -1.92 0.81 -11.22
C ASP A 39 -1.92 1.39 -12.65
N LYS A 40 -1.13 0.79 -13.54
CA LYS A 40 -1.10 1.15 -14.96
C LYS A 40 -2.12 0.39 -15.80
N VAL A 41 -2.72 -0.67 -15.25
CA VAL A 41 -3.65 -1.56 -15.95
C VAL A 41 -5.10 -1.14 -15.71
N GLY A 42 -5.39 -0.54 -14.55
CA GLY A 42 -6.75 -0.11 -14.16
C GLY A 42 -7.58 -1.25 -13.58
N VAL A 43 -6.95 -2.20 -12.89
CA VAL A 43 -7.59 -3.37 -12.26
C VAL A 43 -7.78 -3.22 -10.75
N ILE A 44 -7.21 -2.19 -10.14
CA ILE A 44 -7.33 -1.90 -8.71
C ILE A 44 -8.39 -0.83 -8.48
N SER A 45 -9.32 -1.12 -7.59
CA SER A 45 -10.39 -0.21 -7.22
C SER A 45 -9.87 1.02 -6.46
N GLU A 46 -10.63 2.11 -6.51
CA GLU A 46 -10.34 3.30 -5.71
C GLU A 46 -10.37 2.99 -4.20
N GLU A 47 -11.27 2.11 -3.77
CA GLU A 47 -11.36 1.69 -2.36
C GLU A 47 -10.06 1.03 -1.90
N THR A 48 -9.50 0.12 -2.70
CA THR A 48 -8.23 -0.55 -2.37
C THR A 48 -7.05 0.44 -2.40
N ARG A 49 -7.01 1.38 -3.35
CA ARG A 49 -5.97 2.42 -3.37
C ARG A 49 -6.02 3.32 -2.13
N GLN A 50 -7.21 3.73 -1.71
CA GLN A 50 -7.41 4.50 -0.48
C GLN A 50 -7.01 3.70 0.75
N TYR A 51 -7.42 2.43 0.83
CA TYR A 51 -7.02 1.53 1.90
C TYR A 51 -5.50 1.42 2.01
N VAL A 52 -4.80 1.22 0.89
CA VAL A 52 -3.32 1.16 0.85
C VAL A 52 -2.70 2.47 1.34
N ALA A 53 -3.23 3.62 0.92
CA ALA A 53 -2.72 4.93 1.34
C ALA A 53 -2.94 5.20 2.84
N GLU A 54 -4.14 4.92 3.37
CA GLU A 54 -4.48 5.11 4.78
C GLU A 54 -3.60 4.26 5.70
N ARG A 55 -3.36 3.01 5.32
CA ARG A 55 -2.51 2.10 6.10
C ARG A 55 -1.04 2.49 6.02
N ASN A 56 -0.55 2.93 4.86
CA ASN A 56 0.80 3.49 4.75
C ASN A 56 1.02 4.70 5.65
N TYR A 57 0.03 5.59 5.77
CA TYR A 57 0.12 6.71 6.69
C TYR A 57 0.29 6.26 8.15
N ASN A 58 -0.37 5.17 8.56
CA ASN A 58 -0.19 4.57 9.88
C ASN A 58 1.23 4.00 10.04
N LEU A 59 1.71 3.26 9.04
CA LEU A 59 3.06 2.69 9.03
C LEU A 59 4.15 3.78 9.13
N GLU A 60 4.01 4.86 8.37
CA GLU A 60 4.99 5.94 8.39
C GLU A 60 5.07 6.63 9.75
N ARG A 61 3.92 6.87 10.38
CA ARG A 61 3.85 7.59 11.66
C ARG A 61 4.23 6.73 12.86
N ASN A 62 3.82 5.47 12.86
CA ASN A 62 3.85 4.64 14.05
C ASN A 62 4.83 3.46 13.94
N CYS A 63 5.25 3.08 12.73
CA CYS A 63 6.18 1.96 12.47
C CYS A 63 7.54 2.46 11.96
N SER A 64 8.07 3.52 12.56
CA SER A 64 9.41 4.08 12.25
C SER A 64 9.62 4.41 10.77
N GLY A 65 8.62 4.97 10.09
CA GLY A 65 8.74 5.34 8.69
C GLY A 65 8.60 4.17 7.70
N ALA A 66 8.06 3.02 8.13
CA ALA A 66 7.83 1.89 7.25
C ALA A 66 6.86 2.25 6.12
N GLN A 67 7.10 1.70 4.93
CA GLN A 67 6.29 1.94 3.73
C GLN A 67 6.07 0.66 2.95
N MET A 68 4.90 0.53 2.33
CA MET A 68 4.58 -0.55 1.40
C MET A 68 3.99 0.01 0.12
N CYS A 69 4.65 -0.27 -1.01
CA CYS A 69 4.20 0.15 -2.33
C CYS A 69 3.66 -1.05 -3.11
N VAL A 70 2.57 -0.83 -3.83
CA VAL A 70 1.97 -1.80 -4.75
C VAL A 70 2.10 -1.25 -6.17
N ILE A 71 2.61 -2.07 -7.08
CA ILE A 71 2.75 -1.73 -8.50
C ILE A 71 2.05 -2.80 -9.33
N VAL A 72 1.17 -2.36 -10.23
CA VAL A 72 0.43 -3.24 -11.14
C VAL A 72 0.73 -2.82 -12.57
N LEU A 73 1.32 -3.75 -13.33
CA LEU A 73 1.70 -3.58 -14.73
C LEU A 73 1.17 -4.75 -15.56
N ASP A 74 1.12 -4.59 -16.88
CA ASP A 74 0.84 -5.72 -17.76
C ASP A 74 2.03 -6.69 -17.78
N SER A 75 3.22 -6.16 -18.06
CA SER A 75 4.46 -6.92 -18.21
C SER A 75 5.66 -5.99 -17.98
N ILE A 76 6.80 -6.56 -17.63
CA ILE A 76 8.07 -5.84 -17.53
C ILE A 76 8.97 -6.30 -18.68
N GLY A 77 9.63 -5.34 -19.35
CA GLY A 77 10.62 -5.63 -20.40
C GLY A 77 11.94 -6.19 -19.87
N TYR A 78 11.98 -6.62 -18.61
CA TYR A 78 13.17 -7.09 -17.90
C TYR A 78 13.32 -8.60 -18.03
N THR A 79 14.56 -9.06 -18.08
CA THR A 79 14.85 -10.52 -18.08
C THR A 79 14.68 -11.12 -16.68
N ASN A 80 14.88 -10.33 -15.63
CA ASN A 80 14.74 -10.75 -14.24
C ASN A 80 13.83 -9.79 -13.47
N ILE A 81 12.76 -10.33 -12.87
CA ILE A 81 11.81 -9.58 -12.05
C ILE A 81 12.43 -9.05 -10.76
N GLU A 82 13.41 -9.76 -10.20
CA GLU A 82 14.12 -9.34 -8.99
C GLU A 82 14.96 -8.10 -9.25
N GLU A 83 15.70 -8.08 -10.37
CA GLU A 83 16.49 -6.94 -10.81
C GLU A 83 15.60 -5.71 -11.08
N TYR A 84 14.46 -5.93 -11.73
CA TYR A 84 13.47 -4.86 -11.90
C TYR A 84 12.96 -4.31 -10.56
N CYS A 85 12.61 -5.18 -9.62
CA CYS A 85 12.14 -4.77 -8.30
C CYS A 85 13.21 -4.01 -7.52
N TYR A 86 14.48 -4.41 -7.64
CA TYR A 86 15.61 -3.70 -7.03
C TYR A 86 15.76 -2.29 -7.60
N ASP A 87 15.70 -2.14 -8.92
CA ASP A 87 15.77 -0.83 -9.58
C ASP A 87 14.60 0.07 -9.14
N VAL A 88 13.38 -0.47 -9.07
CA VAL A 88 12.21 0.25 -8.52
C VAL A 88 12.47 0.69 -7.09
N PHE A 89 12.97 -0.21 -6.23
CA PHE A 89 13.22 0.07 -4.83
C PHE A 89 14.22 1.22 -4.64
N SER A 90 15.29 1.19 -5.45
CA SER A 90 16.35 2.20 -5.47
C SER A 90 15.85 3.56 -5.96
N GLU A 91 15.09 3.59 -7.05
CA GLU A 91 14.58 4.81 -7.66
C GLU A 91 13.48 5.46 -6.79
N TRP A 92 12.56 4.64 -6.26
CA TRP A 92 11.44 5.11 -5.45
C TRP A 92 11.84 5.39 -4.00
N ARG A 93 12.95 4.80 -3.53
CA ARG A 93 13.43 4.91 -2.15
C ARG A 93 12.35 4.52 -1.14
N ILE A 94 11.81 3.32 -1.32
CA ILE A 94 10.71 2.80 -0.51
C ILE A 94 11.20 2.49 0.90
N GLY A 95 10.55 3.05 1.90
CA GLY A 95 10.87 2.86 3.32
C GLY A 95 11.72 3.98 3.93
N SER A 96 11.99 3.85 5.22
CA SER A 96 12.84 4.80 5.94
C SER A 96 14.30 4.64 5.56
N LYS A 97 15.01 5.76 5.36
CA LYS A 97 16.46 5.81 5.09
C LYS A 97 17.34 5.21 6.19
N THR A 98 16.80 5.03 7.39
CA THR A 98 17.57 4.54 8.55
C THR A 98 17.31 3.08 8.87
N GLU A 99 16.14 2.57 8.51
CA GLU A 99 15.68 1.23 8.88
C GLU A 99 15.50 0.32 7.67
N ASP A 100 15.51 0.85 6.44
CA ASP A 100 15.28 0.09 5.20
C ASP A 100 14.04 -0.82 5.28
N ASN A 101 13.00 -0.30 5.92
CA ASN A 101 11.74 -0.97 6.27
C ASN A 101 10.65 -0.75 5.20
N GLY A 102 11.05 -0.86 3.94
CA GLY A 102 10.16 -0.80 2.79
C GLY A 102 9.67 -2.18 2.36
N VAL A 103 8.52 -2.25 1.68
CA VAL A 103 8.05 -3.44 0.97
C VAL A 103 7.54 -3.04 -0.41
N LEU A 104 8.01 -3.70 -1.45
CA LEU A 104 7.47 -3.57 -2.80
C LEU A 104 6.68 -4.82 -3.16
N PHE A 105 5.43 -4.64 -3.58
CA PHE A 105 4.59 -5.69 -4.12
C PHE A 105 4.26 -5.41 -5.59
N LEU A 106 4.83 -6.23 -6.48
CA LEU A 106 4.66 -6.13 -7.92
C LEU A 106 3.70 -7.21 -8.44
N LEU A 107 2.76 -6.81 -9.29
CA LEU A 107 1.85 -7.69 -10.01
C LEU A 107 1.99 -7.45 -11.52
N LEU A 108 2.16 -8.53 -12.28
CA LEU A 108 2.20 -8.56 -13.74
C LEU A 108 0.98 -9.32 -14.25
N THR A 109 -0.02 -8.60 -14.73
CA THR A 109 -1.34 -9.18 -15.08
C THR A 109 -1.28 -10.00 -16.36
N LYS A 110 -0.44 -9.64 -17.33
CA LYS A 110 -0.29 -10.35 -18.60
C LYS A 110 0.65 -11.54 -18.49
N ASP A 111 1.68 -11.41 -17.66
CA ASP A 111 2.69 -12.46 -17.44
C ASP A 111 2.28 -13.45 -16.34
N ASP A 112 1.12 -13.25 -15.72
CA ASP A 112 0.57 -14.09 -14.64
C ASP A 112 1.59 -14.36 -13.53
N THR A 113 2.32 -13.31 -13.17
CA THR A 113 3.42 -13.37 -12.22
C THR A 113 3.28 -12.24 -11.20
N TYR A 114 3.67 -12.50 -9.97
CA TYR A 114 3.75 -11.50 -8.91
C TYR A 114 5.04 -11.71 -8.11
N PHE A 115 5.52 -10.64 -7.48
CA PHE A 115 6.75 -10.67 -6.70
C PHE A 115 6.66 -9.69 -5.53
N ILE A 116 7.20 -10.09 -4.37
CA ILE A 116 7.35 -9.21 -3.21
C ILE A 116 8.83 -9.09 -2.88
N MET A 117 9.32 -7.85 -2.81
CA MET A 117 10.66 -7.52 -2.35
C MET A 117 10.55 -6.78 -1.01
N PRO A 118 10.94 -7.40 0.12
CA PRO A 118 11.14 -6.68 1.36
C PRO A 118 12.47 -5.91 1.30
N GLY A 119 12.54 -4.77 1.98
CA GLY A 119 13.80 -4.09 2.27
C GLY A 119 14.61 -4.84 3.33
N GLU A 120 15.91 -4.51 3.43
CA GLU A 120 16.86 -5.20 4.32
C GLU A 120 16.39 -5.21 5.78
N GLY A 121 15.73 -4.14 6.24
CA GLY A 121 15.18 -4.03 7.60
C GLY A 121 14.10 -5.08 7.93
N PHE A 122 13.43 -5.61 6.90
CA PHE A 122 12.38 -6.60 7.07
C PHE A 122 12.78 -8.02 6.72
N GLU A 123 14.03 -8.31 6.34
CA GLU A 123 14.43 -9.68 5.95
C GLU A 123 14.17 -10.74 7.04
N LYS A 124 14.30 -10.37 8.32
CA LYS A 124 14.04 -11.29 9.43
C LYS A 124 12.54 -11.57 9.60
N LEU A 125 11.72 -10.53 9.54
CA LEU A 125 10.27 -10.58 9.69
C LEU A 125 9.61 -11.24 8.47
N LEU A 126 9.93 -10.72 7.29
CA LEU A 126 9.43 -11.10 5.97
C LEU A 126 10.45 -11.99 5.24
N ASN A 127 10.92 -13.04 5.90
CA ASN A 127 11.78 -14.03 5.25
C ASN A 127 11.01 -14.83 4.18
N ASN A 128 11.75 -15.59 3.36
CA ASN A 128 11.19 -16.36 2.25
C ASN A 128 10.04 -17.30 2.64
N ASN A 129 10.09 -17.92 3.83
CA ASN A 129 9.02 -18.82 4.28
C ASN A 129 7.76 -18.02 4.65
N THR A 130 7.92 -16.90 5.35
CA THR A 130 6.81 -16.00 5.68
C THR A 130 6.17 -15.45 4.40
N LEU A 131 6.96 -14.90 3.49
CA LEU A 131 6.45 -14.32 2.23
C LEU A 131 5.74 -15.36 1.38
N ARG A 132 6.31 -16.55 1.25
CA ARG A 132 5.65 -17.65 0.53
C ARG A 132 4.31 -18.00 1.15
N SER A 133 4.24 -18.14 2.48
CA SER A 133 2.98 -18.41 3.16
C SER A 133 1.96 -17.29 2.98
N VAL A 134 2.39 -16.04 2.96
CA VAL A 134 1.49 -14.90 2.72
C VAL A 134 0.95 -14.94 1.28
N LEU A 135 1.82 -15.16 0.30
CA LEU A 135 1.43 -15.23 -1.11
C LEU A 135 0.48 -16.40 -1.37
N ASP A 136 0.80 -17.61 -0.89
CA ASP A 136 0.00 -18.82 -1.11
C ASP A 136 -1.42 -18.71 -0.52
N VAL A 137 -1.58 -18.02 0.62
CA VAL A 137 -2.87 -17.94 1.33
C VAL A 137 -3.69 -16.71 0.94
N TYR A 138 -3.04 -15.57 0.71
CA TYR A 138 -3.71 -14.27 0.58
C TYR A 138 -3.67 -13.68 -0.83
N CYS A 139 -2.65 -14.03 -1.64
CA CYS A 139 -2.51 -13.54 -3.02
C CYS A 139 -3.08 -14.54 -4.02
N GLU A 140 -2.48 -15.74 -4.05
CA GLU A 140 -2.66 -16.75 -5.10
C GLU A 140 -4.13 -17.11 -5.37
N PRO A 141 -5.01 -17.32 -4.36
CA PRO A 141 -6.39 -17.72 -4.63
C PRO A 141 -7.18 -16.68 -5.43
N ALA A 142 -6.95 -15.39 -5.20
CA ALA A 142 -7.63 -14.31 -5.91
C ALA A 142 -6.93 -13.97 -7.22
N PHE A 143 -5.59 -14.00 -7.22
CA PHE A 143 -4.77 -13.78 -8.41
C PHE A 143 -5.08 -14.81 -9.51
N ALA A 144 -5.19 -16.09 -9.16
CA ALA A 144 -5.56 -17.17 -10.09
C ALA A 144 -6.96 -16.98 -10.71
N GLN A 145 -7.85 -16.27 -10.03
CA GLN A 145 -9.19 -15.92 -10.52
C GLN A 145 -9.23 -14.60 -11.29
N LYS A 146 -8.06 -13.96 -11.52
CA LYS A 146 -7.93 -12.62 -12.11
C LYS A 146 -8.61 -11.52 -11.29
N ASP A 147 -8.87 -11.79 -10.00
CA ASP A 147 -9.37 -10.81 -9.04
C ASP A 147 -8.17 -10.13 -8.36
N TYR A 148 -7.51 -9.26 -9.13
CA TYR A 148 -6.28 -8.58 -8.71
C TYR A 148 -6.52 -7.60 -7.55
N ASP A 149 -7.68 -6.94 -7.51
CA ASP A 149 -8.05 -6.04 -6.42
C ASP A 149 -8.11 -6.79 -5.08
N THR A 150 -8.81 -7.92 -5.03
CA THR A 150 -8.87 -8.76 -3.83
C THR A 150 -7.50 -9.32 -3.47
N ALA A 151 -6.70 -9.74 -4.46
CA ALA A 151 -5.35 -10.25 -4.22
C ALA A 151 -4.46 -9.18 -3.56
N VAL A 152 -4.48 -7.96 -4.07
CA VAL A 152 -3.76 -6.81 -3.50
C VAL A 152 -4.25 -6.52 -2.10
N LYS A 153 -5.56 -6.34 -1.91
CA LYS A 153 -6.13 -5.94 -0.62
C LYS A 153 -5.80 -6.95 0.49
N LYS A 154 -5.99 -8.25 0.23
CA LYS A 154 -5.71 -9.31 1.23
C LYS A 154 -4.22 -9.43 1.55
N THR A 155 -3.37 -9.41 0.54
CA THR A 155 -1.92 -9.55 0.70
C THR A 155 -1.35 -8.35 1.45
N PHE A 156 -1.71 -7.15 1.03
CA PHE A 156 -1.33 -5.91 1.69
C PHE A 156 -1.81 -5.88 3.15
N THR A 157 -3.08 -6.24 3.41
CA THR A 157 -3.62 -6.32 4.78
C THR A 157 -2.77 -7.22 5.65
N ARG A 158 -2.43 -8.42 5.15
CA ARG A 158 -1.64 -9.38 5.92
C ARG A 158 -0.22 -8.89 6.19
N LEU A 159 0.45 -8.28 5.22
CA LEU A 159 1.78 -7.70 5.40
C LEU A 159 1.76 -6.54 6.41
N ASN A 160 0.76 -5.67 6.30
CA ASN A 160 0.56 -4.55 7.22
C ASN A 160 0.37 -5.03 8.66
N GLU A 161 -0.42 -6.10 8.88
CA GLU A 161 -0.56 -6.73 10.20
C GLU A 161 0.76 -7.22 10.77
N LEU A 162 1.56 -7.94 9.97
CA LEU A 162 2.85 -8.49 10.40
C LEU A 162 3.83 -7.36 10.79
N ILE A 163 3.89 -6.30 9.98
CA ILE A 163 4.74 -5.14 10.25
C ILE A 163 4.25 -4.41 11.51
N CYS A 164 2.96 -4.11 11.61
CA CYS A 164 2.41 -3.45 12.79
C CYS A 164 2.65 -4.29 14.07
N GLN A 165 2.56 -5.62 13.97
CA GLN A 165 2.86 -6.51 15.09
C GLN A 165 4.33 -6.42 15.53
N GLU A 166 5.29 -6.33 14.61
CA GLU A 166 6.71 -6.16 14.93
C GLU A 166 6.97 -4.86 15.71
N TYR A 167 6.27 -3.78 15.36
CA TYR A 167 6.38 -2.48 16.04
C TYR A 167 5.42 -2.30 17.22
N GLY A 168 4.55 -3.26 17.52
CA GLY A 168 3.55 -3.16 18.59
C GLY A 168 2.44 -2.12 18.33
N VAL A 169 2.14 -1.83 17.07
CA VAL A 169 1.15 -0.85 16.61
C VAL A 169 -0.16 -1.54 16.25
N ASN A 170 -1.29 -0.84 16.41
CA ASN A 170 -2.57 -1.34 15.91
C ASN A 170 -2.68 -1.13 14.38
N PRO A 171 -2.86 -2.18 13.57
CA PRO A 171 -2.91 -2.08 12.11
C PRO A 171 -4.08 -1.26 11.58
N GLU A 172 -5.16 -1.12 12.35
CA GLU A 172 -6.37 -0.36 11.96
C GLU A 172 -6.37 1.09 12.43
N GLN A 173 -5.29 1.53 13.09
CA GLN A 173 -5.18 2.88 13.61
C GLN A 173 -5.13 3.88 12.45
N THR A 174 -6.29 4.42 12.11
CA THR A 174 -6.42 5.54 11.19
C THR A 174 -5.96 6.80 11.92
N ALA A 175 -5.42 7.75 11.16
CA ALA A 175 -5.03 9.06 11.65
C ALA A 175 -6.15 9.67 12.49
N SER A 176 -6.07 9.54 13.81
CA SER A 176 -6.96 10.28 14.69
C SER A 176 -6.57 11.75 14.52
N ALA A 177 -7.54 12.62 14.24
CA ALA A 177 -7.36 14.05 14.47
C ALA A 177 -6.76 14.24 15.89
N PRO A 178 -5.89 15.22 16.13
CA PRO A 178 -5.21 15.36 17.41
C PRO A 178 -6.25 15.37 18.53
N ASP A 179 -6.18 14.35 19.38
CA ASP A 179 -7.03 14.20 20.55
C ASP A 179 -6.58 15.23 21.57
N GLU A 180 -7.17 16.42 21.53
CA GLU A 180 -7.09 17.36 22.63
C GLU A 180 -7.98 16.87 23.77
N THR A 181 -7.53 15.86 24.52
CA THR A 181 -7.84 15.76 25.95
C THR A 181 -6.80 14.90 26.68
N GLY A 182 -5.77 15.55 27.20
CA GLY A 182 -5.06 15.02 28.35
C GLY A 182 -6.00 15.00 29.57
N PHE A 183 -6.46 13.83 29.98
CA PHE A 183 -6.95 13.62 31.34
C PHE A 183 -6.39 12.33 31.92
N SER A 184 -5.41 12.51 32.82
CA SER A 184 -4.84 11.47 33.67
C SER A 184 -5.86 11.03 34.72
N GLY A 185 -6.41 9.83 34.56
CA GLY A 185 -7.31 9.19 35.53
C GLY A 185 -6.79 7.82 35.96
N ASN A 186 -6.11 7.79 37.10
CA ASN A 186 -5.76 6.57 37.84
C ASN A 186 -7.02 5.87 38.35
N GLY A 187 -7.16 4.56 38.16
CA GLY A 187 -8.21 3.79 38.83
C GLY A 187 -8.38 2.34 38.39
N GLY A 188 -7.86 1.42 39.21
CA GLY A 188 -8.66 0.28 39.68
C GLY A 188 -8.87 -0.92 38.76
N ASN A 189 -8.10 -1.95 39.05
CA ASN A 189 -8.34 -3.37 38.75
C ASN A 189 -9.80 -3.82 39.04
N ALA A 190 -10.46 -4.46 38.08
CA ALA A 190 -11.62 -5.32 38.34
C ALA A 190 -11.79 -6.41 37.26
N SER A 191 -11.38 -7.61 37.64
CA SER A 191 -11.79 -8.89 37.07
C SER A 191 -13.31 -9.07 37.12
N SER A 192 -13.93 -9.44 35.99
CA SER A 192 -15.06 -10.39 36.00
C SER A 192 -15.41 -10.88 34.59
N ASN A 193 -15.09 -12.14 34.37
CA ASN A 193 -15.65 -13.05 33.38
C ASN A 193 -17.15 -13.25 33.61
N THR A 194 -18.00 -13.20 32.57
CA THR A 194 -19.17 -14.09 32.41
C THR A 194 -19.71 -14.09 30.98
N ASN A 195 -19.88 -15.32 30.46
CA ASN A 195 -20.72 -15.67 29.32
C ASN A 195 -22.23 -15.48 29.60
N SER A 196 -22.98 -15.32 28.51
CA SER A 196 -24.36 -15.79 28.26
C SER A 196 -25.55 -14.83 28.42
N ALA A 197 -26.43 -14.99 27.40
CA ALA A 197 -27.89 -14.84 27.37
C ALA A 197 -28.47 -13.42 27.18
N VAL A 198 -29.02 -13.06 26.01
CA VAL A 198 -30.30 -13.46 25.38
C VAL A 198 -31.51 -12.65 25.89
N ASN A 199 -32.17 -11.97 24.93
CA ASN A 199 -33.54 -11.45 24.87
C ASN A 199 -34.17 -10.74 26.08
N SER A 200 -34.66 -9.52 25.85
CA SER A 200 -36.10 -9.22 25.69
C SER A 200 -36.38 -7.72 25.84
N CYS A 201 -36.91 -7.09 24.79
CA CYS A 201 -37.45 -5.73 24.85
C CYS A 201 -38.97 -5.81 24.69
N THR A 202 -39.70 -5.92 25.79
CA THR A 202 -41.15 -5.71 25.82
C THR A 202 -41.53 -4.90 27.06
N GLY A 203 -41.87 -3.63 26.83
CA GLY A 203 -42.75 -2.80 27.66
C GLY A 203 -42.13 -2.15 28.90
N ILE A 204 -41.95 -0.82 28.86
CA ILE A 204 -42.24 0.16 29.95
C ILE A 204 -42.29 1.58 29.32
N ARG A 205 -43.16 2.43 29.89
CA ARG A 205 -43.62 3.77 29.47
C ARG A 205 -42.52 4.87 29.53
N PRO A 206 -42.72 6.05 28.89
CA PRO A 206 -41.66 7.00 28.63
C PRO A 206 -41.41 7.94 29.81
N SER A 207 -40.16 8.07 30.21
CA SER A 207 -39.68 9.24 30.95
C SER A 207 -38.21 9.48 30.61
N ARG A 208 -37.99 10.67 30.04
CA ARG A 208 -36.73 11.34 29.66
C ARG A 208 -35.44 10.50 29.74
N ILE A 209 -34.94 10.09 28.57
CA ILE A 209 -33.53 9.71 28.40
C ILE A 209 -32.89 10.74 27.47
N SER A 210 -31.81 11.34 27.97
CA SER A 210 -30.89 12.21 27.26
C SER A 210 -30.32 11.49 26.04
N CYS A 211 -30.40 12.11 24.86
CA CYS A 211 -29.78 11.60 23.64
C CYS A 211 -28.27 11.76 23.72
N SER A 212 -27.57 10.76 24.26
CA SER A 212 -26.12 10.61 24.08
C SER A 212 -25.70 9.18 23.73
N SER A 213 -26.63 8.32 23.32
CA SER A 213 -26.31 6.96 22.88
C SER A 213 -27.44 6.35 22.04
N CYS A 214 -27.50 6.72 20.76
CA CYS A 214 -28.22 5.98 19.73
C CYS A 214 -27.38 5.95 18.44
N ASN A 215 -26.26 5.22 18.46
CA ASN A 215 -25.64 4.71 17.24
C ASN A 215 -26.30 3.37 16.89
N ALA A 216 -27.52 3.45 16.36
CA ALA A 216 -28.18 2.35 15.64
C ALA A 216 -29.42 2.89 14.90
N CYS A 217 -29.21 3.47 13.73
CA CYS A 217 -30.29 3.69 12.75
C CYS A 217 -29.73 3.49 11.34
N SER A 218 -29.60 2.23 10.93
CA SER A 218 -29.60 1.83 9.52
C SER A 218 -30.87 1.03 9.28
N ALA A 219 -31.96 1.73 8.96
CA ALA A 219 -33.10 1.28 8.14
C ALA A 219 -34.36 2.07 8.51
N CYS A 220 -34.63 3.14 7.75
CA CYS A 220 -35.97 3.64 7.38
C CYS A 220 -35.81 5.06 6.83
N ALA A 221 -36.03 5.23 5.53
CA ALA A 221 -36.99 6.20 4.98
C ALA A 221 -36.67 6.50 3.51
N TYR A 222 -37.34 5.77 2.63
CA TYR A 222 -37.97 6.41 1.49
C TYR A 222 -38.97 7.43 2.06
N ALA A 223 -38.64 8.72 2.05
CA ALA A 223 -39.62 9.78 2.19
C ALA A 223 -39.07 11.09 1.62
N LEU A 224 -39.90 11.67 0.77
CA LEU A 224 -39.72 12.93 0.04
C LEU A 224 -39.55 14.12 0.99
N GLY A 225 -38.67 15.06 0.62
CA GLY A 225 -38.88 16.49 0.87
C GLY A 225 -38.35 17.09 2.19
N CYS A 226 -37.15 17.67 2.11
CA CYS A 226 -36.75 18.95 2.72
C CYS A 226 -35.40 19.29 2.08
N GLY A 227 -35.13 20.42 1.44
CA GLY A 227 -35.66 21.76 1.66
C GLY A 227 -34.49 22.66 2.04
N SER A 228 -34.00 23.45 1.08
CA SER A 228 -33.09 24.61 1.17
C SER A 228 -31.60 24.40 1.51
N CYS A 229 -30.80 24.34 0.43
CA CYS A 229 -29.41 24.79 0.37
C CYS A 229 -29.38 26.29 0.02
N THR A 230 -28.94 27.17 0.93
CA THR A 230 -28.33 28.46 0.58
C THR A 230 -27.39 28.89 1.71
N GLY A 231 -26.09 28.66 1.52
CA GLY A 231 -25.02 29.21 2.34
C GLY A 231 -24.00 29.85 1.41
N ILE A 232 -24.18 31.14 1.16
CA ILE A 232 -23.30 32.00 0.36
C ILE A 232 -21.99 32.21 1.12
N GLY A 233 -20.86 32.02 0.44
CA GLY A 233 -19.54 32.30 0.98
C GLY A 233 -18.48 32.37 -0.11
N TRP A 234 -18.57 33.38 -0.97
CA TRP A 234 -17.51 33.73 -1.92
C TRP A 234 -16.45 34.54 -1.16
N ILE A 235 -15.23 34.00 -1.01
CA ILE A 235 -14.04 34.81 -0.74
C ILE A 235 -12.96 34.43 -1.75
N ILE A 236 -12.75 35.37 -2.65
CA ILE A 236 -11.67 35.46 -3.63
C ILE A 236 -10.38 35.79 -2.85
N ILE A 237 -9.32 35.00 -3.01
CA ILE A 237 -7.95 35.43 -2.66
C ILE A 237 -7.17 35.62 -3.95
N VAL A 238 -6.68 36.85 -4.09
CA VAL A 238 -5.99 37.44 -5.24
C VAL A 238 -4.54 36.95 -5.30
N LEU A 239 -4.12 36.53 -6.49
CA LEU A 239 -2.73 36.38 -6.92
C LEU A 239 -2.04 37.74 -6.94
N ILE A 240 -0.98 37.90 -6.15
CA ILE A 240 -0.01 38.98 -6.32
C ILE A 240 1.10 38.45 -7.23
N ILE A 241 1.30 39.17 -8.35
CA ILE A 241 2.50 39.15 -9.19
C ILE A 241 3.60 39.93 -8.46
#